data_AF-A0A9N9MIA0-F1
#
_entry.id   AF-A0A9N9MIA0-F1
#
_cell.length_a   1.000
_cell.length_b   1.000
_cell.length_c   1.000
_cell.angle_alpha   90.00
_cell.angle_beta   90.00
_cell.angle_gamma   90.00
#
_symmetry.space_group_name_H-M   'P 1'
#
loop_
_entity.id
_entity.type
_entity.pdbx_description
1 polymer ?
#
loop_
_entity_poly.entity_id
_entity_poly.type
_entity_poly.pdbx_seq_one_letter_code
_entity_poly.pdbx_strand_id
1 'polypeptide(L)'
;MMPIGTKLKIVFLKPSVELRIGKYKVSSEHLKNLIDTVSKDKHSPRHSLTYSTLNPTDKMNFDSFDKMTQEKVVEALKNNIPDSKGTIAFLRISRFLLDAFLSKELTPIERIYKMWISTLFFRIWRYIVSNDNDASLTKNFITLNCYTCIELNAHALVEYVRRCRDSPINKFYPWLLSSQPCEKKFRELRSLTSTFSTVVNFSLFKVLHRLTRTELISKISQDTEGYKFARENKKLGYNTKSA
;
A
#
# COMPACT_ATOMS: atom_id res chain seq x y z
N MET A 1 4.29 -4.79 -3.59
CA MET A 1 2.91 -4.25 -3.59
C MET A 1 2.79 -2.81 -3.08
N MET A 2 3.37 -2.42 -1.93
CA MET A 2 3.27 -1.03 -1.42
C MET A 2 3.74 0.09 -2.38
N PRO A 3 4.85 -0.06 -3.12
CA PRO A 3 5.24 0.92 -4.14
C PRO A 3 4.24 1.07 -5.30
N ILE A 4 3.43 0.03 -5.57
CA ILE A 4 2.34 0.11 -6.56
C ILE A 4 1.21 0.96 -5.96
N GLY A 5 0.85 0.72 -4.70
CA GLY A 5 -0.14 1.54 -3.99
C GLY A 5 0.21 3.03 -3.95
N THR A 6 1.46 3.39 -3.64
CA THR A 6 1.89 4.79 -3.65
C THR A 6 1.85 5.40 -5.06
N LYS A 7 2.22 4.64 -6.11
CA LYS A 7 2.08 5.10 -7.51
C LYS A 7 0.62 5.34 -7.89
N LEU A 8 -0.29 4.44 -7.50
CA LEU A 8 -1.73 4.60 -7.73
C LEU A 8 -2.26 5.85 -7.02
N LYS A 9 -1.87 6.08 -5.75
CA LYS A 9 -2.20 7.30 -5.00
C LYS A 9 -1.73 8.55 -5.73
N ILE A 10 -0.46 8.60 -6.15
CA ILE A 10 0.12 9.77 -6.80
C ILE A 10 -0.65 10.12 -8.07
N VAL A 11 -0.95 9.12 -8.91
CA VAL A 11 -1.71 9.35 -10.14
C VAL A 11 -3.13 9.82 -9.82
N PHE A 12 -3.80 9.18 -8.86
CA PHE A 12 -5.16 9.52 -8.44
C PHE A 12 -5.30 10.95 -7.88
N LEU A 13 -4.25 11.44 -7.18
CA LEU A 13 -4.24 12.78 -6.59
C LEU A 13 -3.64 13.86 -7.52
N LYS A 14 -3.11 13.48 -8.69
CA LYS A 14 -2.40 14.41 -9.58
C LYS A 14 -3.40 15.29 -10.35
N PRO A 15 -3.40 16.63 -10.18
CA PRO A 15 -4.40 17.50 -10.83
C PRO A 15 -4.34 17.51 -12.36
N SER A 16 -3.17 17.25 -12.94
CA SER A 16 -2.98 17.21 -14.40
C SER A 16 -3.35 15.89 -15.06
N VAL A 17 -3.87 14.92 -14.29
CA VAL A 17 -4.34 13.62 -14.79
C VAL A 17 -5.84 13.52 -14.53
N GLU A 18 -6.60 13.25 -15.57
CA GLU A 18 -8.03 13.02 -15.50
C GLU A 18 -8.34 11.55 -15.76
N LEU A 19 -8.28 10.74 -14.70
CA LEU A 19 -8.60 9.33 -14.79
C LEU A 19 -10.08 9.12 -15.15
N ARG A 20 -10.34 8.27 -16.16
CA ARG A 20 -11.69 7.94 -16.62
C ARG A 20 -11.80 6.45 -16.92
N ILE A 21 -12.79 5.78 -16.36
CA ILE A 21 -13.10 4.36 -16.63
C ILE A 21 -14.37 4.33 -17.49
N GLY A 22 -14.19 4.22 -18.81
CA GLY A 22 -15.27 4.46 -19.77
C GLY A 22 -15.87 5.85 -19.56
N LYS A 23 -17.19 5.93 -19.43
CA LYS A 23 -17.91 7.19 -19.16
C LYS A 23 -17.79 7.71 -17.72
N TYR A 24 -17.20 6.95 -16.80
CA TYR A 24 -17.15 7.30 -15.38
C TYR A 24 -15.86 8.02 -15.00
N LYS A 25 -15.98 9.20 -14.40
CA LYS A 25 -14.84 9.96 -13.87
C LYS A 25 -14.30 9.32 -12.58
N VAL A 26 -12.99 9.25 -12.46
CA VAL A 26 -12.27 8.89 -11.23
C VAL A 26 -11.65 10.16 -10.68
N SER A 27 -12.12 10.60 -9.52
CA SER A 27 -11.71 11.90 -8.93
C SER A 27 -11.45 11.79 -7.44
N SER A 28 -10.41 12.49 -6.99
CA SER A 28 -10.13 12.74 -5.58
C SER A 28 -11.13 13.69 -4.93
N GLU A 29 -11.84 14.49 -5.74
CA GLU A 29 -12.91 15.38 -5.27
C GLU A 29 -14.06 14.60 -4.63
N HIS A 30 -14.36 13.39 -5.12
CA HIS A 30 -15.36 12.52 -4.49
C HIS A 30 -14.98 12.19 -3.03
N LEU A 31 -13.69 12.03 -2.73
CA LEU A 31 -13.21 11.78 -1.36
C LEU A 31 -13.20 13.05 -0.51
N LYS A 32 -12.94 14.23 -1.09
CA LYS A 32 -13.05 15.51 -0.36
C LYS A 32 -14.50 15.78 0.03
N ASN A 33 -15.42 15.64 -0.93
CA ASN A 33 -16.86 15.76 -0.69
C ASN A 33 -17.30 14.77 0.41
N LEU A 34 -16.78 13.55 0.41
CA LEU A 34 -17.07 12.58 1.47
C LEU A 34 -16.60 13.06 2.86
N ILE A 35 -15.40 13.64 2.95
CA ILE A 35 -14.85 14.18 4.21
C ILE A 35 -15.72 15.33 4.73
N ASP A 36 -16.21 16.20 3.84
CA ASP A 36 -17.00 17.37 4.23
C ASP A 36 -18.45 17.02 4.58
N THR A 37 -19.04 16.07 3.86
CA THR A 37 -20.47 15.73 3.99
C THR A 37 -20.73 14.66 5.04
N VAL A 38 -19.83 13.69 5.21
CA VAL A 38 -20.01 12.57 6.13
C VAL A 38 -19.18 12.82 7.38
N SER A 39 -19.85 13.39 8.39
CA SER A 39 -19.31 13.59 9.74
C SER A 39 -18.72 12.29 10.31
N LYS A 40 -17.63 12.43 11.09
CA LYS A 40 -17.00 11.33 11.84
C LYS A 40 -17.95 10.65 12.85
N ASP A 41 -19.08 11.28 13.17
CA ASP A 41 -19.94 10.95 14.30
C ASP A 41 -21.36 10.48 13.95
N LYS A 42 -21.76 10.41 12.67
CA LYS A 42 -23.12 9.94 12.30
C LYS A 42 -23.13 8.71 11.40
N HIS A 43 -23.57 7.59 11.97
CA HIS A 43 -24.21 6.41 11.34
C HIS A 43 -23.57 5.72 10.13
N SER A 44 -22.34 6.09 9.74
CA SER A 44 -21.55 5.41 8.70
C SER A 44 -20.27 4.85 9.32
N PRO A 45 -19.78 3.65 8.94
CA PRO A 45 -18.56 3.07 9.50
C PRO A 45 -17.41 4.08 9.36
N ARG A 46 -16.89 4.58 10.50
CA ARG A 46 -15.90 5.67 10.58
C ARG A 46 -14.85 5.56 9.47
N HIS A 47 -15.04 6.31 8.38
CA HIS A 47 -14.20 6.17 7.18
C HIS A 47 -12.75 6.64 7.43
N SER A 48 -12.50 7.29 8.57
CA SER A 48 -11.18 7.68 9.10
C SER A 48 -10.34 8.54 8.16
N LEU A 49 -10.94 9.03 7.06
CA LEU A 49 -10.28 9.91 6.12
C LEU A 49 -10.18 11.32 6.68
N THR A 50 -9.10 11.97 6.28
CA THR A 50 -8.77 13.36 6.62
C THR A 50 -8.17 14.01 5.38
N TYR A 51 -8.20 15.35 5.33
CA TYR A 51 -7.52 16.08 4.25
C TYR A 51 -6.03 15.75 4.13
N SER A 52 -5.35 15.46 5.24
CA SER A 52 -3.95 15.00 5.22
C SER A 52 -3.76 13.67 4.48
N THR A 53 -4.77 12.81 4.46
CA THR A 53 -4.76 11.55 3.69
C THR A 53 -4.77 11.80 2.18
N LEU A 54 -5.38 12.91 1.75
CA LEU A 54 -5.48 13.34 0.35
C LEU A 54 -4.34 14.28 -0.07
N ASN A 55 -3.29 14.41 0.74
CA ASN A 55 -2.17 15.28 0.42
C ASN A 55 -1.28 14.68 -0.70
N PRO A 56 -1.16 15.34 -1.87
CA PRO A 56 -0.33 14.87 -2.98
C PRO A 56 1.18 15.10 -2.77
N THR A 57 1.59 15.95 -1.81
CA THR A 57 3.01 16.22 -1.56
C THR A 57 3.71 15.06 -0.86
N ASP A 58 2.96 14.30 -0.05
CA ASP A 58 3.45 13.10 0.64
C ASP A 58 3.34 11.86 -0.27
N LYS A 59 4.30 11.77 -1.19
CA LYS A 59 4.39 10.74 -2.24
C LYS A 59 4.72 9.35 -1.70
N MET A 60 5.34 9.25 -0.52
CA MET A 60 5.81 7.98 0.04
C MET A 60 4.82 7.34 1.04
N ASN A 61 3.77 8.06 1.42
CA ASN A 61 2.82 7.60 2.42
C ASN A 61 1.80 6.60 1.87
N PHE A 62 2.19 5.32 1.99
CA PHE A 62 1.36 4.17 1.69
C PHE A 62 0.13 4.09 2.60
N ASP A 63 0.25 4.41 3.90
CA ASP A 63 -0.85 4.31 4.86
C ASP A 63 -2.06 5.15 4.45
N SER A 64 -1.82 6.30 3.81
CA SER A 64 -2.89 7.11 3.25
C SER A 64 -3.67 6.35 2.18
N PHE A 65 -2.96 5.69 1.27
CA PHE A 65 -3.58 4.92 0.20
C PHE A 65 -4.30 3.68 0.73
N ASP A 66 -3.70 2.98 1.70
CA ASP A 66 -4.36 1.86 2.38
C ASP A 66 -5.70 2.31 2.96
N LYS A 67 -5.73 3.43 3.72
CA LYS A 67 -6.96 4.03 4.26
C LYS A 67 -7.99 4.38 3.19
N MET A 68 -7.57 5.01 2.09
CA MET A 68 -8.46 5.40 0.98
C MET A 68 -9.16 4.20 0.33
N THR A 69 -8.53 3.02 0.35
CA THR A 69 -9.05 1.81 -0.29
C THR A 69 -9.86 0.90 0.64
N GLN A 70 -10.06 1.28 1.91
CA GLN A 70 -10.80 0.46 2.88
C GLN A 70 -12.29 0.33 2.48
N GLU A 71 -12.90 -0.83 2.71
CA GLU A 71 -14.29 -1.09 2.27
C GLU A 71 -15.27 -0.07 2.86
N LYS A 72 -15.10 0.33 4.12
CA LYS A 72 -15.90 1.38 4.75
C LYS A 72 -15.87 2.73 4.01
N VAL A 73 -14.74 3.10 3.38
CA VAL A 73 -14.65 4.31 2.55
C VAL A 73 -15.45 4.12 1.28
N VAL A 74 -15.33 2.95 0.67
CA VAL A 74 -16.04 2.61 -0.56
C VAL A 74 -17.56 2.57 -0.34
N GLU A 75 -18.02 1.97 0.76
CA GLU A 75 -19.42 1.97 1.17
C GLU A 75 -19.92 3.38 1.46
N ALA A 76 -19.12 4.19 2.16
CA ALA A 76 -19.48 5.58 2.44
C ALA A 76 -19.59 6.41 1.14
N LEU A 77 -18.68 6.22 0.17
CA LEU A 77 -18.79 6.83 -1.16
C LEU A 77 -20.08 6.39 -1.87
N LYS A 78 -20.36 5.08 -1.88
CA LYS A 78 -21.52 4.51 -2.56
C LYS A 78 -22.84 5.07 -2.03
N ASN A 79 -22.93 5.29 -0.72
CA ASN A 79 -24.17 5.68 -0.05
C ASN A 79 -24.38 7.19 0.00
N ASN A 80 -23.31 8.00 -0.06
CA ASN A 80 -23.40 9.44 0.21
C ASN A 80 -23.01 10.33 -0.97
N ILE A 81 -22.17 9.85 -1.90
CA ILE A 81 -21.61 10.69 -2.97
C ILE A 81 -22.13 10.24 -4.34
N PRO A 82 -22.96 11.06 -5.02
CA PRO A 82 -23.43 10.76 -6.37
C PRO A 82 -22.27 10.75 -7.38
N ASP A 83 -22.46 10.07 -8.51
CA ASP A 83 -21.49 9.95 -9.62
C ASP A 83 -20.09 9.43 -9.24
N SER A 84 -19.94 8.84 -8.05
CA SER A 84 -18.68 8.30 -7.55
C SER A 84 -18.34 6.89 -8.07
N LYS A 85 -19.15 6.31 -8.96
CA LYS A 85 -19.02 4.93 -9.46
C LYS A 85 -17.63 4.61 -10.01
N GLY A 86 -17.02 5.54 -10.74
CA GLY A 86 -15.67 5.39 -11.26
C GLY A 86 -14.63 5.31 -10.13
N THR A 87 -14.67 6.26 -9.19
CA THR A 87 -13.79 6.25 -8.01
C THR A 87 -13.96 4.99 -7.18
N ILE A 88 -15.20 4.53 -6.97
CA ILE A 88 -15.50 3.28 -6.24
C ILE A 88 -14.82 2.09 -6.92
N ALA A 89 -14.98 1.94 -8.24
CA ALA A 89 -14.37 0.85 -9.00
C ALA A 89 -12.83 0.89 -8.88
N PHE A 90 -12.24 2.07 -9.04
CA PHE A 90 -10.80 2.28 -8.91
C PHE A 90 -10.26 1.87 -7.53
N LEU A 91 -10.93 2.32 -6.46
CA LEU A 91 -10.51 2.03 -5.08
C LEU A 91 -10.67 0.55 -4.72
N ARG A 92 -11.76 -0.10 -5.16
CA ARG A 92 -11.98 -1.54 -4.94
C ARG A 92 -10.94 -2.41 -5.65
N ILE A 93 -10.70 -2.15 -6.92
CA ILE A 93 -9.70 -2.90 -7.69
C ILE A 93 -8.29 -2.65 -7.11
N SER A 94 -8.00 -1.43 -6.69
CA SER A 94 -6.76 -1.13 -5.97
C SER A 94 -6.66 -1.92 -4.66
N ARG A 95 -7.76 -2.05 -3.90
CA ARG A 95 -7.78 -2.87 -2.68
C ARG A 95 -7.50 -4.34 -2.96
N PHE A 96 -8.09 -4.89 -4.01
CA PHE A 96 -7.85 -6.28 -4.41
C PHE A 96 -6.38 -6.54 -4.75
N LEU A 97 -5.71 -5.62 -5.45
CA LEU A 97 -4.26 -5.69 -5.68
C LEU A 97 -3.47 -5.72 -4.36
N LEU A 98 -3.79 -4.84 -3.42
CA LEU A 98 -3.11 -4.77 -2.13
C LEU A 98 -3.32 -6.04 -1.32
N ASP A 99 -4.57 -6.46 -1.15
CA ASP A 99 -4.97 -7.62 -0.36
C ASP A 99 -4.31 -8.92 -0.85
N ALA A 100 -4.20 -9.11 -2.17
CA ALA A 100 -3.61 -10.32 -2.76
C ALA A 100 -2.20 -10.61 -2.22
N PHE A 101 -1.44 -9.56 -1.87
CA PHE A 101 -0.10 -9.71 -1.33
C PHE A 101 -0.01 -9.40 0.17
N LEU A 102 -0.81 -8.48 0.70
CA LEU A 102 -0.62 -7.94 2.05
C LEU A 102 -1.53 -8.59 3.10
N SER A 103 -2.72 -9.07 2.72
CA SER A 103 -3.58 -9.75 3.68
C SER A 103 -2.91 -11.04 4.15
N LYS A 104 -3.06 -11.39 5.43
CA LYS A 104 -2.62 -12.68 5.99
C LYS A 104 -3.74 -13.73 6.03
N GLU A 105 -4.98 -13.29 5.82
CA GLU A 105 -6.19 -14.10 6.00
C GLU A 105 -6.60 -14.81 4.71
N LEU A 106 -6.17 -14.31 3.54
CA LEU A 106 -6.56 -14.88 2.26
C LEU A 106 -5.85 -16.20 1.95
N THR A 107 -6.62 -17.15 1.43
CA THR A 107 -6.13 -18.40 0.83
C THR A 107 -5.38 -18.13 -0.48
N PRO A 108 -4.55 -19.07 -0.98
CA PRO A 108 -3.85 -18.91 -2.25
C PRO A 108 -4.78 -18.63 -3.44
N ILE A 109 -5.92 -19.33 -3.53
CA ILE A 109 -6.88 -19.19 -4.62
C ILE A 109 -7.53 -17.82 -4.62
N GLU A 110 -7.96 -17.32 -3.46
CA GLU A 110 -8.57 -15.97 -3.35
C GLU A 110 -7.59 -14.87 -3.75
N ARG A 111 -6.29 -15.05 -3.46
CA ARG A 111 -5.24 -14.09 -3.89
C ARG A 111 -5.08 -14.09 -5.40
N ILE A 112 -5.03 -15.27 -6.02
CA ILE A 112 -4.98 -15.41 -7.48
C ILE A 112 -6.20 -14.71 -8.09
N TYR A 113 -7.40 -15.00 -7.58
CA TYR A 113 -8.64 -14.38 -8.05
C TYR A 113 -8.58 -12.85 -7.96
N LYS A 114 -8.31 -12.30 -6.76
CA LYS A 114 -8.21 -10.85 -6.54
C LYS A 114 -7.14 -10.20 -7.41
N MET A 115 -5.99 -10.85 -7.59
CA MET A 115 -4.93 -10.31 -8.43
C MET A 115 -5.33 -10.31 -9.91
N TRP A 116 -5.85 -11.42 -10.43
CA TRP A 116 -6.19 -11.55 -11.85
C TRP A 116 -7.43 -10.77 -12.27
N ILE A 117 -8.46 -10.67 -11.41
CA ILE A 117 -9.60 -9.80 -11.71
C ILE A 117 -9.16 -8.34 -11.79
N SER A 118 -8.20 -7.93 -10.95
CA SER A 118 -7.62 -6.59 -11.00
C SER A 118 -6.82 -6.39 -12.28
N THR A 119 -5.95 -7.34 -12.64
CA THR A 119 -5.19 -7.31 -13.88
C THR A 119 -6.10 -7.21 -15.12
N LEU A 120 -7.14 -8.04 -15.18
CA LEU A 120 -8.13 -8.00 -16.27
C LEU A 120 -8.83 -6.64 -16.34
N PHE A 121 -9.23 -6.09 -15.19
CA PHE A 121 -9.83 -4.77 -15.13
C PHE A 121 -8.91 -3.69 -15.72
N PHE A 122 -7.62 -3.69 -15.34
CA PHE A 122 -6.65 -2.72 -15.90
C PHE A 122 -6.38 -2.94 -17.39
N ARG A 123 -6.40 -4.18 -17.89
CA ARG A 123 -6.29 -4.48 -19.33
C ARG A 123 -7.45 -3.92 -20.12
N ILE A 124 -8.68 -4.18 -19.66
CA ILE A 124 -9.91 -3.67 -20.28
C ILE A 124 -9.91 -2.14 -20.23
N TRP A 125 -9.60 -1.55 -19.07
CA TRP A 125 -9.54 -0.11 -18.93
C TRP A 125 -8.51 0.51 -19.89
N ARG A 126 -7.31 -0.07 -19.98
CA ARG A 126 -6.28 0.38 -20.94
C ARG A 126 -6.78 0.30 -22.38
N TYR A 127 -7.40 -0.81 -22.77
CA TYR A 127 -7.95 -1.00 -24.11
C TYR A 127 -9.00 0.05 -24.45
N ILE A 128 -9.94 0.33 -23.54
CA ILE A 128 -10.96 1.36 -23.72
C ILE A 128 -10.33 2.74 -23.95
N VAL A 129 -9.35 3.13 -23.13
CA VAL A 129 -8.67 4.43 -23.28
C VAL A 129 -7.84 4.48 -24.56
N SER A 130 -7.24 3.38 -24.99
CA SER A 130 -6.46 3.31 -26.24
C SER A 130 -7.32 3.41 -27.51
N ASN A 131 -8.60 3.06 -27.42
CA ASN A 131 -9.53 3.09 -28.54
C ASN A 131 -10.41 4.36 -28.55
N ASP A 132 -10.24 5.25 -27.58
CA ASP A 132 -10.96 6.50 -27.48
C ASP A 132 -10.12 7.62 -28.13
N ASN A 133 -10.68 8.26 -29.17
CA ASN A 133 -10.00 9.31 -29.93
C ASN A 133 -9.72 10.57 -29.11
N ASP A 134 -10.51 10.82 -28.05
CA ASP A 134 -10.41 12.00 -27.21
C ASP A 134 -9.60 11.76 -25.93
N ALA A 135 -9.11 10.53 -25.74
CA ALA A 135 -8.35 10.13 -24.56
C ALA A 135 -6.88 9.81 -24.89
N SER A 136 -6.04 9.93 -23.87
CA SER A 136 -4.64 9.51 -23.96
C SER A 136 -4.26 8.69 -22.73
N LEU A 137 -3.46 7.65 -22.94
CA LEU A 137 -2.96 6.82 -21.84
C LEU A 137 -2.16 7.62 -20.81
N THR A 138 -1.52 8.71 -21.21
CA THR A 138 -0.72 9.56 -20.32
C THR A 138 -1.57 10.44 -19.40
N LYS A 139 -2.77 10.85 -19.84
CA LYS A 139 -3.67 11.73 -19.08
C LYS A 139 -4.85 11.01 -18.44
N ASN A 140 -5.27 9.86 -18.98
CA ASN A 140 -6.53 9.20 -18.60
C ASN A 140 -6.36 7.80 -18.01
N PHE A 141 -5.12 7.30 -17.94
CA PHE A 141 -4.79 5.99 -17.39
C PHE A 141 -3.65 6.07 -16.37
N ILE A 142 -3.40 4.97 -15.66
CA ILE A 142 -2.25 4.85 -14.78
C ILE A 142 -0.95 4.82 -15.57
N THR A 143 0.16 5.21 -14.94
CA THR A 143 1.48 5.18 -15.60
C THR A 143 1.83 3.78 -16.10
N LEU A 144 2.51 3.70 -17.25
CA LEU A 144 2.93 2.42 -17.85
C LEU A 144 3.72 1.56 -16.87
N ASN A 145 4.65 2.17 -16.12
CA ASN A 145 5.43 1.46 -15.10
C ASN A 145 4.55 0.83 -14.01
N CYS A 146 3.47 1.52 -13.59
CA CYS A 146 2.54 0.97 -12.60
C CYS A 146 1.76 -0.21 -13.18
N TYR A 147 1.24 -0.05 -14.41
CA TYR A 147 0.53 -1.10 -15.14
C TYR A 147 1.40 -2.35 -15.35
N THR A 148 2.62 -2.19 -15.86
CA THR A 148 3.54 -3.32 -16.09
C THR A 148 3.89 -4.03 -14.77
N CYS A 149 4.06 -3.29 -13.67
CA CYS A 149 4.26 -3.93 -12.37
C CYS A 149 3.06 -4.78 -11.94
N ILE A 150 1.82 -4.34 -12.20
CA ILE A 150 0.61 -5.12 -11.89
C ILE A 150 0.64 -6.44 -12.67
N GLU A 151 0.87 -6.38 -13.99
CA GLU A 151 0.98 -7.56 -14.85
C GLU A 151 2.05 -8.54 -14.37
N LEU A 152 3.26 -8.04 -14.12
CA LEU A 152 4.38 -8.87 -13.64
C LEU A 152 4.07 -9.53 -12.30
N ASN A 153 3.44 -8.83 -11.36
CA ASN A 153 3.06 -9.40 -10.07
C ASN A 153 1.97 -10.47 -10.21
N ALA A 154 1.06 -10.35 -11.18
CA ALA A 154 0.02 -11.35 -11.41
C ALA A 154 0.62 -12.67 -11.90
N HIS A 155 1.53 -12.60 -12.88
CA HIS A 155 2.26 -13.78 -13.35
C HIS A 155 3.18 -14.36 -12.28
N ALA A 156 3.92 -13.51 -11.56
CA ALA A 156 4.82 -13.95 -10.49
C ALA A 156 4.07 -14.64 -9.35
N LEU A 157 2.85 -14.23 -9.02
CA LEU A 157 2.04 -14.86 -7.99
C LEU A 157 1.67 -16.30 -8.35
N VAL A 158 1.28 -16.56 -9.60
CA VAL A 158 0.96 -17.91 -10.09
C VAL A 158 2.19 -18.81 -10.02
N GLU A 159 3.33 -18.30 -10.49
CA GLU A 159 4.59 -19.05 -10.45
C GLU A 159 5.04 -19.30 -9.00
N TYR A 160 4.84 -18.34 -8.09
CA TYR A 160 5.15 -18.53 -6.67
C TYR A 160 4.27 -19.60 -6.03
N VAL A 161 2.96 -19.59 -6.30
CA VAL A 161 2.04 -20.65 -5.85
C VAL A 161 2.49 -22.01 -6.36
N ARG A 162 2.85 -22.11 -7.64
CA ARG A 162 3.34 -23.34 -8.26
C ARG A 162 4.61 -23.86 -7.56
N ARG A 163 5.60 -22.98 -7.32
CA ARG A 163 6.85 -23.33 -6.61
C ARG A 163 6.66 -23.74 -5.16
N CYS A 164 5.67 -23.17 -4.48
CA CYS A 164 5.30 -23.59 -3.12
C CYS A 164 4.58 -24.93 -3.10
N ARG A 165 3.74 -25.21 -4.10
CA ARG A 165 3.06 -26.49 -4.23
C ARG A 165 4.05 -27.62 -4.56
N ASP A 166 4.97 -27.37 -5.49
CA ASP A 166 5.87 -28.39 -6.02
C ASP A 166 7.06 -28.69 -5.07
N SER A 167 7.24 -27.93 -3.98
CA SER A 167 8.31 -28.15 -2.99
C SER A 167 7.77 -28.12 -1.55
N PRO A 168 7.94 -29.20 -0.76
CA PRO A 168 7.44 -29.27 0.61
C PRO A 168 8.16 -28.32 1.58
N ILE A 169 9.32 -27.78 1.20
CA ILE A 169 10.09 -26.82 2.01
C ILE A 169 9.51 -25.41 1.88
N ASN A 170 8.88 -25.10 0.74
CA ASN A 170 8.47 -23.75 0.40
C ASN A 170 7.10 -23.41 1.00
N LYS A 171 7.10 -22.69 2.12
CA LYS A 171 5.87 -22.15 2.69
C LYS A 171 5.39 -20.93 1.91
N PHE A 172 4.08 -20.83 1.70
CA PHE A 172 3.45 -19.77 0.93
C PHE A 172 3.11 -18.56 1.81
N TYR A 173 3.96 -17.53 1.77
CA TYR A 173 3.81 -16.31 2.57
C TYR A 173 3.98 -15.04 1.72
N PRO A 174 2.99 -14.67 0.88
CA PRO A 174 3.09 -13.53 -0.04
C PRO A 174 3.38 -12.19 0.62
N TRP A 175 2.94 -11.98 1.87
CA TRP A 175 3.18 -10.74 2.62
C TRP A 175 4.64 -10.53 3.00
N LEU A 176 5.47 -11.57 2.91
CA LEU A 176 6.91 -11.47 3.09
C LEU A 176 7.66 -11.07 1.81
N LEU A 177 7.00 -11.09 0.64
CA LEU A 177 7.59 -10.73 -0.66
C LEU A 177 7.66 -9.20 -0.88
N SER A 178 7.94 -8.44 0.17
CA SER A 178 7.98 -6.98 0.12
C SER A 178 9.32 -6.42 0.57
N SER A 179 9.63 -5.18 0.18
CA SER A 179 10.83 -4.43 0.61
C SER A 179 10.73 -3.86 2.02
N GLN A 180 9.60 -4.02 2.73
CA GLN A 180 9.39 -3.39 4.04
C GLN A 180 10.38 -3.81 5.12
N PRO A 181 10.80 -5.09 5.21
CA PRO A 181 11.84 -5.47 6.15
C PRO A 181 13.14 -4.68 5.92
N CYS A 182 13.51 -4.43 4.65
CA CYS A 182 14.66 -3.62 4.30
C CYS A 182 14.46 -2.15 4.70
N GLU A 183 13.30 -1.56 4.40
CA GLU A 183 12.97 -0.17 4.78
C GLU A 183 12.99 0.03 6.30
N LYS A 184 12.45 -0.95 7.05
CA LYS A 184 12.50 -0.98 8.52
C LYS A 184 13.94 -1.02 9.00
N LYS A 185 14.79 -1.88 8.41
CA LYS A 185 16.20 -1.96 8.76
C LYS A 185 16.93 -0.63 8.49
N PHE A 186 16.70 0.00 7.35
CA PHE A 186 17.27 1.32 7.07
C PHE A 186 16.78 2.39 8.05
N ARG A 187 15.51 2.35 8.46
CA ARG A 187 14.97 3.25 9.50
C ARG A 187 15.64 3.03 10.85
N GLU A 188 15.87 1.77 11.23
CA GLU A 188 16.62 1.42 12.44
C GLU A 188 18.05 1.96 12.39
N LEU A 189 18.75 1.75 11.28
CA LEU A 189 20.10 2.29 11.07
C LEU A 189 20.13 3.82 11.16
N ARG A 190 19.13 4.52 10.60
CA ARG A 190 18.99 5.98 10.73
C ARG A 190 18.70 6.42 12.16
N SER A 191 18.01 5.60 12.96
CA SER A 191 17.74 5.89 14.38
C SER A 191 18.95 5.67 15.30
N LEU A 192 19.97 4.94 14.83
CA LEU A 192 21.23 4.71 15.57
C LEU A 192 22.17 5.90 15.43
N THR A 193 21.74 7.07 15.90
CA THR A 193 22.59 8.26 16.03
C THR A 193 23.00 8.47 17.50
N SER A 194 24.13 9.14 17.70
CA SER A 194 24.57 9.56 19.03
C SER A 194 23.65 10.66 19.59
N THR A 195 23.63 10.81 20.92
CA THR A 195 22.72 11.69 21.68
C THR A 195 22.73 13.16 21.23
N PHE A 196 23.76 13.58 20.48
CA PHE A 196 23.92 14.94 19.96
C PHE A 196 24.07 15.01 18.44
N SER A 197 23.70 13.95 17.72
CA SER A 197 23.79 13.90 16.25
C SER A 197 22.44 13.59 15.62
N THR A 198 21.96 14.48 14.77
CA THR A 198 20.78 14.31 13.90
C THR A 198 21.16 13.77 12.52
N VAL A 199 22.40 13.30 12.34
CA VAL A 199 22.93 12.87 11.05
C VAL A 199 22.29 11.55 10.62
N VAL A 200 21.22 11.68 9.83
CA VAL A 200 20.46 10.59 9.21
C VAL A 200 21.14 10.01 7.97
N ASN A 201 22.06 10.75 7.35
CA ASN A 201 22.82 10.31 6.19
C ASN A 201 24.19 9.78 6.61
N PHE A 202 24.60 8.63 6.09
CA PHE A 202 25.84 7.97 6.51
C PHE A 202 26.54 7.30 5.33
N SER A 203 27.88 7.27 5.39
CA SER A 203 28.71 6.54 4.44
C SER A 203 28.56 5.03 4.61
N LEU A 204 29.01 4.26 3.62
CA LEU A 204 29.01 2.80 3.69
C LEU A 204 29.76 2.26 4.92
N PHE A 205 30.90 2.86 5.26
CA PHE A 205 31.64 2.50 6.47
C PHE A 205 30.79 2.64 7.75
N LYS A 206 30.03 3.74 7.85
CA LYS A 206 29.09 3.97 8.96
C LYS A 206 27.91 2.97 8.93
N VAL A 207 27.48 2.51 7.76
CA VAL A 207 26.49 1.41 7.65
C VAL A 207 27.02 0.14 8.30
N LEU A 208 28.22 -0.29 7.91
CA LEU A 208 28.83 -1.53 8.42
C LEU A 208 28.94 -1.49 9.94
N HIS A 209 29.47 -0.39 10.49
CA HIS A 209 29.59 -0.22 11.94
C HIS A 209 28.22 -0.25 12.66
N ARG A 210 27.20 0.39 12.09
CA ARG A 210 25.84 0.37 12.66
C ARG A 210 25.19 -1.01 12.54
N LEU A 211 25.48 -1.78 11.50
CA LEU A 211 25.00 -3.15 11.35
C LEU A 211 25.59 -4.06 12.43
N THR A 212 26.92 -4.05 12.61
CA THR A 212 27.59 -4.82 13.68
C THR A 212 27.01 -4.49 15.05
N ARG A 213 26.80 -3.19 15.33
CA ARG A 213 26.15 -2.77 16.58
C ARG A 213 24.72 -3.30 16.72
N THR A 214 23.93 -3.29 15.66
CA THR A 214 22.55 -3.79 15.70
C THR A 214 22.51 -5.31 15.92
N GLU A 215 23.46 -6.03 15.34
CA GLU A 215 23.61 -7.48 15.53
C GLU A 215 23.99 -7.81 16.98
N LEU A 216 24.94 -7.10 17.56
CA LEU A 216 25.33 -7.26 18.96
C LEU A 216 24.15 -7.00 19.91
N ILE A 217 23.39 -5.91 19.70
CA ILE A 217 22.18 -5.63 20.49
C ILE A 217 21.18 -6.78 20.37
N SER A 218 20.97 -7.29 19.15
CA SER A 218 20.03 -8.39 18.92
C SER A 218 20.46 -9.69 19.62
N LYS A 219 21.76 -10.01 19.63
CA LYS A 219 22.30 -11.19 20.34
C LYS A 219 22.12 -11.04 21.84
N ILE A 220 22.52 -9.90 22.41
CA ILE A 220 22.35 -9.61 23.84
C ILE A 220 20.88 -9.70 24.25
N SER A 221 19.95 -9.13 23.46
CA SER A 221 18.50 -9.21 23.72
C SER A 221 17.93 -10.63 23.66
N GLN A 222 18.54 -11.53 22.87
CA GLN A 222 18.14 -12.94 22.81
C GLN A 222 18.69 -13.74 24.01
N ASP A 223 19.91 -13.41 24.44
CA ASP A 223 20.59 -14.09 25.55
C ASP A 223 20.08 -13.63 26.93
N THR A 224 19.50 -12.43 27.00
CA THR A 224 18.90 -11.87 28.23
C THR A 224 17.38 -11.93 28.17
N GLU A 225 16.79 -13.10 28.43
CA GLU A 225 15.34 -13.23 28.59
C GLU A 225 14.84 -12.21 29.64
N GLY A 226 14.16 -11.16 29.19
CA GLY A 226 13.53 -10.14 30.04
C GLY A 226 14.26 -8.79 30.14
N TYR A 227 15.48 -8.62 29.60
CA TYR A 227 16.16 -7.33 29.63
C TYR A 227 15.72 -6.43 28.46
N LYS A 228 14.80 -5.50 28.75
CA LYS A 228 14.32 -4.52 27.77
C LYS A 228 15.21 -3.28 27.78
N PHE A 229 15.82 -2.96 26.65
CA PHE A 229 16.58 -1.72 26.55
C PHE A 229 15.63 -0.53 26.61
N ALA A 230 15.97 0.54 27.34
CA ALA A 230 15.11 1.72 27.54
C ALA A 230 14.61 2.38 26.24
N ARG A 231 15.26 2.13 25.10
CA ARG A 231 14.86 2.61 23.76
C ARG A 231 13.90 1.68 23.00
N GLU A 232 13.56 0.50 23.52
CA GLU A 232 12.61 -0.43 22.90
C GLU A 232 11.14 -0.07 23.17
N ASN A 233 10.82 0.48 24.34
CA ASN A 233 9.43 0.81 24.71
C ASN A 233 8.78 1.92 23.87
N LYS A 234 9.55 2.69 23.08
CA LYS A 234 8.99 3.64 22.11
C LYS A 234 8.78 3.07 20.70
N LYS A 235 9.17 1.80 20.45
CA LYS A 235 9.18 1.19 19.11
C LYS A 235 8.09 0.14 18.87
N LEU A 236 7.20 -0.08 19.83
CA LEU A 236 6.19 -1.12 19.71
C LEU A 236 4.79 -0.54 19.91
N GLY A 237 4.11 -0.26 18.80
CA GLY A 237 2.65 -0.19 18.75
C GLY A 237 2.04 -1.58 18.94
N TYR A 238 2.36 -2.26 20.04
CA TYR A 238 1.58 -3.41 20.51
C TYR A 238 0.29 -2.87 21.10
N ASN A 239 -0.74 -2.73 20.25
CA ASN A 239 -2.10 -2.92 20.73
C ASN A 239 -2.31 -4.43 20.92
N THR A 240 -1.74 -4.97 22.00
CA THR A 240 -2.28 -6.18 22.62
C THR A 240 -3.50 -5.74 23.42
N LYS A 241 -4.68 -5.79 22.80
CA LYS A 241 -5.90 -6.01 23.57
C LYS A 241 -5.97 -7.50 23.83
N SER A 242 -5.62 -7.89 25.04
CA SER A 242 -6.00 -9.17 25.65
C SER A 242 -7.25 -8.94 26.49
N ALA A 243 -8.25 -9.81 26.27
CA ALA A 243 -9.61 -9.81 26.82
C ALA A 243 -10.55 -8.72 26.29
#